data_AF-A0A7S7AE42-F1
#
_entry.id   AF-A0A7S7AE42-F1
#
_cell.length_a   1.000
_cell.length_b   1.000
_cell.length_c   1.000
_cell.angle_alpha   90.00
_cell.angle_beta   90.00
_cell.angle_gamma   90.00
#
_symmetry.space_group_name_H-M   'P 1'
#
loop_
_entity.id
_entity.type
_entity.pdbx_description
1 polymer ?
#
loop_
_entity_poly.entity_id
_entity_poly.type
_entity_poly.pdbx_seq_one_letter_code
_entity_poly.pdbx_strand_id
1 'polypeptide(L)'
;MELIIYLLIGAIAGFAAGLFGVGGGLIIVPILYIVFTQLNYDPSVIMHMAVGTSLATIIVTSISSVTAHHKKGAVMWNVFRNLAPGLILGAFFGAGIADLMSGQGLQLVIGFFAVWVAYRMFRGSNTPVDPSRQLPSTGAQILAGGGIGIASAIFGIGGGSLTVPFLNRCGVVMQKAVATSAACGLPIAIAGALGFVWFGQQSEVSVPNTWGYVHLYAFIGISVMSFMTAKLGAKVAHILSPAMLKKCFSGLLTTVGLYFIYQGFSAYF
;
A
#
# COMPACT_ATOMS: atom_id res chain seq x y z
N MET A 1 19.76 17.68 -0.98
CA MET A 1 19.07 17.25 -2.21
C MET A 1 18.01 16.19 -1.90
N GLU A 2 18.35 15.17 -1.09
CA GLU A 2 17.45 14.08 -0.68
C GLU A 2 16.12 14.54 -0.06
N LEU A 3 16.13 15.56 0.80
CA LEU A 3 14.90 16.07 1.41
C LEU A 3 13.88 16.54 0.37
N ILE A 4 14.33 17.23 -0.70
CA ILE A 4 13.44 17.69 -1.77
C ILE A 4 12.81 16.49 -2.50
N ILE A 5 13.62 15.45 -2.74
CA ILE A 5 13.15 14.21 -3.36
C ILE A 5 12.08 13.55 -2.47
N TYR A 6 12.33 13.42 -1.16
CA TYR A 6 11.36 12.86 -0.21
C TYR A 6 10.07 13.68 -0.13
N LEU A 7 10.15 15.02 -0.16
CA LEU A 7 8.99 15.90 -0.19
C LEU A 7 8.16 15.71 -1.47
N LEU A 8 8.81 15.61 -2.64
CA LEU A 8 8.13 15.36 -3.92
C LEU A 8 7.47 13.98 -3.96
N ILE A 9 8.18 12.95 -3.50
CA ILE A 9 7.64 11.59 -3.33
C ILE A 9 6.42 11.66 -2.43
N GLY A 10 6.53 12.31 -1.28
CA GLY A 10 5.43 12.50 -0.34
C GLY A 10 4.24 13.19 -0.97
N ALA A 11 4.45 14.25 -1.76
CA ALA A 11 3.37 14.98 -2.42
C ALA A 11 2.58 14.07 -3.38
N ILE A 12 3.29 13.36 -4.27
CA ILE A 12 2.68 12.47 -5.28
C ILE A 12 2.04 11.25 -4.60
N ALA A 13 2.77 10.61 -3.68
CA ALA A 13 2.30 9.43 -2.96
C ALA A 13 1.10 9.74 -2.09
N GLY A 14 1.10 10.87 -1.38
CA GLY A 14 -0.05 11.31 -0.58
C GLY A 14 -1.27 11.55 -1.45
N PHE A 15 -1.13 12.27 -2.57
CA PHE A 15 -2.23 12.48 -3.50
C PHE A 15 -2.80 11.15 -4.01
N ALA A 16 -1.95 10.22 -4.46
CA ALA A 16 -2.38 8.90 -4.89
C ALA A 16 -3.00 8.06 -3.75
N ALA A 17 -2.46 8.18 -2.53
CA ALA A 17 -2.99 7.51 -1.34
C ALA A 17 -4.43 7.94 -1.05
N GLY A 18 -4.70 9.24 -1.12
CA GLY A 18 -6.06 9.78 -0.98
C GLY A 18 -6.97 9.40 -2.15
N LEU A 19 -6.43 9.38 -3.37
CA LEU A 19 -7.21 9.11 -4.57
C LEU A 19 -7.69 7.65 -4.65
N PHE A 20 -6.82 6.70 -4.30
CA PHE A 20 -7.06 5.27 -4.48
C PHE A 20 -7.28 4.50 -3.17
N GLY A 21 -7.04 5.11 -2.00
CA GLY A 21 -7.15 4.44 -0.70
C GLY A 21 -6.06 3.38 -0.47
N VAL A 22 -4.91 3.54 -1.12
CA VAL A 22 -3.77 2.58 -1.14
C VAL A 22 -2.65 2.92 -0.17
N GLY A 23 -2.76 4.03 0.57
CA GLY A 23 -1.71 4.50 1.49
C GLY A 23 -0.48 5.13 0.82
N GLY A 24 -0.38 5.08 -0.52
CA GLY A 24 0.72 5.68 -1.29
C GLY A 24 1.88 4.72 -1.56
N GLY A 25 1.87 3.53 -0.94
CA GLY A 25 2.99 2.59 -1.00
C GLY A 25 3.37 2.12 -2.40
N LEU A 26 2.41 2.00 -3.32
CA LEU A 26 2.68 1.66 -4.72
C LEU A 26 3.57 2.69 -5.43
N ILE A 27 3.58 3.94 -4.96
CA ILE A 27 4.47 4.99 -5.46
C ILE A 27 5.75 5.05 -4.62
N ILE A 28 5.64 4.91 -3.30
CA ILE A 28 6.76 5.07 -2.38
C ILE A 28 7.78 3.95 -2.56
N VAL A 29 7.36 2.68 -2.64
CA VAL A 29 8.26 1.52 -2.72
C VAL A 29 9.19 1.58 -3.94
N PRO A 30 8.72 1.74 -5.20
CA PRO A 30 9.63 1.80 -6.35
C PRO A 30 10.54 3.02 -6.32
N ILE A 31 10.08 4.18 -5.85
CA ILE A 31 10.94 5.36 -5.81
C ILE A 31 11.99 5.23 -4.70
N LEU A 32 11.64 4.73 -3.52
CA LEU A 32 12.61 4.44 -2.46
C LEU A 32 13.63 3.40 -2.90
N TYR A 33 13.20 2.35 -3.62
CA TYR A 33 14.11 1.38 -4.21
C TYR A 33 15.16 2.06 -5.12
N ILE A 34 14.72 2.96 -6.02
CA ILE A 34 15.62 3.74 -6.89
C ILE A 34 16.57 4.62 -6.07
N VAL A 35 16.03 5.38 -5.11
CA VAL A 35 16.83 6.30 -4.28
C VAL A 35 17.86 5.55 -3.47
N PHE A 36 17.49 4.48 -2.78
CA PHE A 36 18.41 3.67 -1.97
C PHE A 36 19.47 2.95 -2.82
N THR A 37 19.12 2.54 -4.03
CA THR A 37 20.10 2.02 -5.00
C THR A 37 21.10 3.09 -5.41
N GLN A 38 20.64 4.31 -5.69
CA GLN A 38 21.51 5.44 -6.05
C GLN A 38 22.40 5.90 -4.88
N LEU A 39 21.94 5.72 -3.64
CA LEU A 39 22.72 5.98 -2.43
C LEU A 39 23.75 4.86 -2.12
N ASN A 40 23.84 3.83 -2.96
CA ASN A 40 24.74 2.68 -2.81
C ASN A 40 24.58 1.97 -1.47
N TYR A 41 23.34 1.86 -0.98
CA TYR A 41 23.04 1.00 0.16
C TYR A 41 23.19 -0.47 -0.22
N ASP A 42 23.32 -1.33 0.79
CA ASP A 42 23.50 -2.77 0.58
C ASP A 42 22.28 -3.36 -0.18
N PRO A 43 22.49 -3.94 -1.39
CA PRO A 43 21.42 -4.50 -2.21
C PRO A 43 20.58 -5.58 -1.52
N SER A 44 21.13 -6.27 -0.53
CA SER A 44 20.42 -7.32 0.23
C SER A 44 19.25 -6.76 1.05
N VAL A 45 19.33 -5.50 1.49
CA VAL A 45 18.35 -4.87 2.38
C VAL A 45 17.54 -3.74 1.71
N ILE A 46 17.96 -3.24 0.54
CA ILE A 46 17.28 -2.11 -0.14
C ILE A 46 15.78 -2.36 -0.30
N MET A 47 15.40 -3.54 -0.77
CA MET A 47 14.00 -3.82 -1.08
C MET A 47 13.15 -3.89 0.21
N HIS A 48 13.66 -4.58 1.23
CA HIS A 48 13.03 -4.64 2.56
C HIS A 48 12.92 -3.25 3.19
N MET A 49 13.96 -2.42 3.06
CA MET A 49 13.95 -1.05 3.53
C MET A 49 12.91 -0.19 2.82
N ALA A 50 12.79 -0.32 1.50
CA ALA A 50 11.79 0.41 0.72
C ALA A 50 10.36 0.05 1.15
N VAL A 51 10.10 -1.25 1.39
CA VAL A 51 8.80 -1.77 1.86
C VAL A 51 8.50 -1.34 3.29
N GLY A 52 9.44 -1.53 4.22
CA GLY A 52 9.29 -1.16 5.63
C GLY A 52 9.08 0.35 5.81
N THR A 53 9.90 1.17 5.13
CA THR A 53 9.76 2.63 5.15
C THR A 53 8.43 3.06 4.54
N SER A 54 7.99 2.44 3.44
CA SER A 54 6.68 2.69 2.85
C SER A 54 5.55 2.44 3.87
N LEU A 55 5.54 1.28 4.52
CA LEU A 55 4.52 0.95 5.54
C LEU A 55 4.54 1.96 6.69
N ALA A 56 5.71 2.39 7.17
CA ALA A 56 5.79 3.44 8.18
C ALA A 56 5.14 4.75 7.69
N THR A 57 5.43 5.20 6.46
CA THR A 57 4.80 6.41 5.89
C THR A 57 3.29 6.25 5.71
N ILE A 58 2.82 5.03 5.40
CA ILE A 58 1.39 4.73 5.24
C ILE A 58 0.61 4.99 6.52
N ILE A 59 1.22 4.88 7.71
CA ILE A 59 0.55 5.22 8.98
C ILE A 59 0.06 6.68 8.94
N VAL A 60 0.97 7.60 8.58
CA VAL A 60 0.68 9.04 8.53
C VAL A 60 -0.29 9.38 7.40
N THR A 61 -0.10 8.80 6.20
CA THR A 61 -1.00 9.06 5.07
C THR A 61 -2.39 8.49 5.28
N SER A 62 -2.50 7.31 5.92
CA SER A 62 -3.78 6.67 6.21
C SER A 62 -4.57 7.47 7.23
N ILE A 63 -3.93 8.02 8.27
CA ILE A 63 -4.59 8.94 9.21
C ILE A 63 -5.18 10.14 8.47
N SER A 64 -4.42 10.76 7.57
CA SER A 64 -4.91 11.91 6.80
C SER A 64 -6.05 11.54 5.84
N SER A 65 -5.88 10.45 5.09
CA SER A 65 -6.84 9.95 4.10
C SER A 65 -8.15 9.48 4.75
N VAL A 66 -8.08 8.64 5.79
CA VAL A 66 -9.26 8.16 6.51
C VAL A 66 -10.03 9.31 7.14
N THR A 67 -9.33 10.32 7.69
CA THR A 67 -9.98 11.51 8.25
C THR A 67 -10.78 12.26 7.18
N ALA A 68 -10.21 12.43 5.98
CA ALA A 68 -10.89 13.09 4.87
C ALA A 68 -12.10 12.30 4.36
N HIS A 69 -11.97 10.97 4.23
CA HIS A 69 -13.08 10.11 3.82
C HIS A 69 -14.17 9.96 4.88
N HIS A 70 -13.78 9.94 6.17
CA HIS A 70 -14.71 9.86 7.29
C HIS A 70 -15.58 11.11 7.38
N LYS A 71 -14.98 12.31 7.21
CA LYS A 71 -15.71 13.59 7.11
C LYS A 71 -16.74 13.63 5.98
N LYS A 72 -16.64 12.73 5.00
CA LYS A 72 -17.60 12.57 3.90
C LYS A 72 -18.62 11.45 4.13
N GLY A 73 -18.61 10.79 5.30
CA GLY A 73 -19.54 9.71 5.64
C GLY A 73 -19.37 8.43 4.81
N ALA A 74 -18.23 8.26 4.14
CA ALA A 74 -18.04 7.18 3.17
C ALA A 74 -17.42 5.90 3.75
N VAL A 75 -16.84 5.98 4.96
CA VAL A 75 -16.15 4.86 5.61
C VAL A 75 -17.17 3.89 6.22
N MET A 76 -17.10 2.61 5.84
CA MET A 76 -17.95 1.55 6.39
C MET A 76 -17.32 0.93 7.63
N TRP A 77 -17.52 1.54 8.80
CA TRP A 77 -16.88 1.12 10.06
C TRP A 77 -17.19 -0.31 10.49
N ASN A 78 -18.39 -0.83 10.19
CA ASN A 78 -18.74 -2.22 10.49
C ASN A 78 -17.84 -3.20 9.72
N VAL A 79 -17.55 -2.91 8.45
CA VAL A 79 -16.68 -3.73 7.60
C VAL A 79 -15.22 -3.59 8.03
N PHE A 80 -14.79 -2.37 8.34
CA PHE A 80 -13.47 -2.13 8.91
C PHE A 80 -13.24 -2.94 10.19
N ARG A 81 -14.19 -2.94 11.13
CA ARG A 81 -14.06 -3.66 12.41
C ARG A 81 -13.92 -5.17 12.22
N ASN A 82 -14.55 -5.73 11.19
CA ASN A 82 -14.43 -7.14 10.86
C ASN A 82 -13.11 -7.47 10.15
N LEU A 83 -12.64 -6.60 9.26
CA LEU A 83 -11.38 -6.81 8.53
C LEU A 83 -10.15 -6.62 9.42
N ALA A 84 -10.17 -5.61 10.30
CA ALA A 84 -8.99 -5.14 11.04
C ALA A 84 -8.23 -6.23 11.82
N PRO A 85 -8.87 -7.15 12.58
CA PRO A 85 -8.14 -8.19 13.30
C PRO A 85 -7.32 -9.10 12.36
N GLY A 86 -7.92 -9.50 11.24
CA GLY A 86 -7.24 -10.28 10.21
C GLY A 86 -6.12 -9.49 9.55
N LEU A 87 -6.38 -8.21 9.22
CA LEU A 87 -5.38 -7.33 8.62
C LEU A 87 -4.13 -7.16 9.50
N ILE A 88 -4.31 -6.99 10.81
CA ILE A 88 -3.21 -6.82 11.78
C ILE A 88 -2.35 -8.07 11.82
N LEU A 89 -2.96 -9.22 12.09
CA LEU A 89 -2.24 -10.50 12.19
C LEU A 89 -1.57 -10.82 10.86
N GLY A 90 -2.32 -10.70 9.76
CA GLY A 90 -1.82 -10.95 8.43
C GLY A 90 -0.64 -10.07 8.06
N ALA A 91 -0.70 -8.76 8.34
CA ALA A 91 0.38 -7.84 8.01
C ALA A 91 1.66 -8.11 8.82
N PHE A 92 1.53 -8.45 10.10
CA PHE A 92 2.70 -8.82 10.92
C PHE A 92 3.37 -10.11 10.39
N PHE A 93 2.60 -11.15 10.10
CA PHE A 93 3.14 -12.38 9.49
C PHE A 93 3.66 -12.15 8.08
N GLY A 94 3.01 -11.28 7.30
CA GLY A 94 3.46 -10.90 5.97
C GLY A 94 4.82 -10.21 5.98
N ALA A 95 5.12 -9.40 7.00
CA ALA A 95 6.45 -8.83 7.19
C ALA A 95 7.51 -9.92 7.44
N GLY A 96 7.19 -10.94 8.24
CA GLY A 96 8.08 -12.09 8.44
C GLY A 96 8.28 -12.92 7.17
N ILE A 97 7.22 -13.14 6.38
CA ILE A 97 7.34 -13.81 5.07
C ILE A 97 8.24 -13.00 4.14
N ALA A 98 8.08 -11.67 4.11
CA ALA A 98 8.92 -10.80 3.28
C ALA A 98 10.40 -10.81 3.71
N ASP A 99 10.68 -10.86 5.02
CA ASP A 99 12.04 -10.98 5.55
C ASP A 99 12.74 -12.26 5.08
N LEU A 100 12.02 -13.39 5.02
CA LEU A 100 12.54 -14.65 4.51
C LEU A 100 12.79 -14.67 2.99
N MET A 101 12.29 -13.67 2.25
CA MET A 101 12.47 -13.56 0.81
C MET A 101 13.73 -12.77 0.47
N SER A 102 14.44 -13.18 -0.59
CA SER A 102 15.48 -12.33 -1.16
C SER A 102 14.90 -11.04 -1.74
N GLY A 103 15.70 -9.97 -1.80
CA GLY A 103 15.27 -8.70 -2.39
C GLY A 103 14.75 -8.86 -3.82
N GLN A 104 15.38 -9.72 -4.63
CA GLN A 104 14.94 -10.04 -5.99
C GLN A 104 13.61 -10.82 -5.99
N GLY A 105 13.46 -11.81 -5.11
CA GLY A 105 12.22 -12.56 -4.97
C GLY A 105 11.06 -11.65 -4.60
N LEU A 106 11.31 -10.68 -3.72
CA LEU A 106 10.33 -9.67 -3.34
C LEU A 106 9.94 -8.82 -4.55
N GLN A 107 10.91 -8.26 -5.30
CA GLN A 107 10.63 -7.51 -6.53
C GLN A 107 9.74 -8.28 -7.52
N LEU A 108 10.08 -9.53 -7.85
CA LEU A 108 9.30 -10.33 -8.80
C LEU A 108 7.88 -10.57 -8.29
N VAL A 109 7.73 -10.93 -7.01
CA VAL A 109 6.40 -11.16 -6.41
C VAL A 109 5.57 -9.88 -6.42
N ILE A 110 6.14 -8.72 -6.05
CA ILE A 110 5.46 -7.42 -6.14
C ILE A 110 5.07 -7.13 -7.60
N GLY A 111 5.99 -7.34 -8.53
CA GLY A 111 5.81 -7.05 -9.95
C GLY A 111 4.66 -7.82 -10.59
N PHE A 112 4.71 -9.15 -10.53
CA PHE A 112 3.66 -10.02 -11.10
C PHE A 112 2.31 -9.80 -10.44
N PHE A 113 2.30 -9.61 -9.12
CA PHE A 113 1.07 -9.37 -8.39
C PHE A 113 0.42 -8.04 -8.79
N ALA A 114 1.21 -6.96 -8.91
CA ALA A 114 0.71 -5.65 -9.32
C ALA A 114 0.08 -5.71 -10.72
N VAL A 115 0.73 -6.39 -11.69
CA VAL A 115 0.17 -6.61 -13.03
C VAL A 115 -1.14 -7.41 -12.97
N TRP A 116 -1.19 -8.46 -12.16
CA TRP A 116 -2.41 -9.26 -11.99
C TRP A 116 -3.57 -8.43 -11.43
N VAL A 117 -3.33 -7.62 -10.39
CA VAL A 117 -4.36 -6.72 -9.84
C VAL A 117 -4.78 -5.69 -10.89
N ALA A 118 -3.82 -5.08 -11.60
CA ALA A 118 -4.08 -4.10 -12.64
C ALA A 118 -5.06 -4.66 -13.70
N TYR A 119 -4.77 -5.87 -14.19
CA TYR A 119 -5.61 -6.56 -15.16
C TYR A 119 -7.04 -6.79 -14.65
N ARG A 120 -7.19 -7.25 -13.40
CA ARG A 120 -8.51 -7.47 -12.80
C ARG A 120 -9.30 -6.18 -12.65
N MET A 121 -8.65 -5.09 -12.24
CA MET A 121 -9.30 -3.79 -12.10
C MET A 121 -9.70 -3.18 -13.45
N PHE A 122 -8.83 -3.34 -14.46
CA PHE A 122 -9.12 -2.87 -15.81
C PHE A 122 -10.32 -3.60 -16.41
N ARG A 123 -10.37 -4.94 -16.31
CA ARG A 123 -11.50 -5.75 -16.79
C ARG A 123 -12.81 -5.47 -16.05
N GLY A 124 -12.74 -5.23 -14.73
CA GLY A 124 -13.90 -4.90 -13.92
C GLY A 124 -14.34 -3.43 -13.99
N SER A 125 -13.77 -2.61 -14.88
CA SER A 125 -14.03 -1.16 -14.92
C SER A 125 -15.44 -0.78 -15.31
N ASN A 126 -16.09 -1.57 -16.17
CA ASN A 126 -17.44 -1.32 -16.68
C ASN A 126 -18.52 -2.24 -16.08
N THR A 127 -18.17 -3.13 -15.17
CA THR A 127 -19.15 -4.04 -14.55
C THR A 127 -20.04 -3.27 -13.59
N PRO A 128 -21.39 -3.27 -13.78
CA PRO A 128 -22.30 -2.62 -12.85
C PRO A 128 -22.22 -3.31 -11.48
N VAL A 129 -22.22 -2.50 -10.43
CA VAL A 129 -22.21 -2.98 -9.04
C VAL A 129 -23.64 -3.33 -8.67
N ASP A 130 -23.88 -4.60 -8.33
CA ASP A 130 -25.18 -5.06 -7.84
C ASP A 130 -25.38 -4.64 -6.37
N PRO A 131 -26.29 -3.70 -6.07
CA PRO A 131 -26.52 -3.22 -4.70
C PRO A 131 -27.23 -4.26 -3.82
N SER A 132 -27.85 -5.28 -4.41
CA SER A 132 -28.56 -6.35 -3.68
C SER A 132 -27.61 -7.39 -3.09
N ARG A 133 -26.34 -7.38 -3.51
CA ARG A 133 -25.33 -8.32 -3.03
C ARG A 133 -25.04 -8.07 -1.55
N GLN A 134 -25.27 -9.09 -0.73
CA GLN A 134 -24.95 -9.04 0.68
C GLN A 134 -23.43 -9.18 0.90
N LEU A 135 -22.93 -8.48 1.91
CA LEU A 135 -21.53 -8.62 2.34
C LEU A 135 -21.29 -10.04 2.89
N PRO A 136 -20.06 -10.58 2.77
CA PRO A 136 -19.70 -11.86 3.36
C PRO A 136 -19.91 -11.88 4.88
N SER A 137 -20.00 -13.07 5.47
CA SER A 137 -20.08 -13.22 6.93
C SER A 137 -18.86 -12.61 7.64
N THR A 138 -19.00 -12.28 8.92
CA THR A 138 -17.90 -11.72 9.73
C THR A 138 -16.63 -12.59 9.68
N GLY A 139 -16.78 -13.92 9.78
CA GLY A 139 -15.64 -14.85 9.68
C GLY A 139 -14.95 -14.80 8.30
N ALA A 140 -15.72 -14.72 7.22
CA ALA A 140 -15.17 -14.57 5.88
C ALA A 140 -14.46 -13.22 5.68
N GLN A 141 -14.96 -12.15 6.30
CA GLN A 141 -14.29 -10.85 6.31
C GLN A 141 -12.98 -10.91 7.10
N ILE A 142 -12.93 -11.54 8.28
CA ILE A 142 -11.69 -11.70 9.05
C ILE A 142 -10.65 -12.49 8.24
N LEU A 143 -11.04 -13.62 7.64
CA LEU A 143 -10.15 -14.42 6.79
C LEU A 143 -9.63 -13.63 5.57
N ALA A 144 -10.52 -12.88 4.90
CA ALA A 144 -10.12 -11.98 3.82
C ALA A 144 -9.14 -10.92 4.33
N GLY A 145 -9.38 -10.37 5.51
CA GLY A 145 -8.45 -9.46 6.21
C GLY A 145 -7.08 -10.10 6.42
N GLY A 146 -7.01 -11.36 6.86
CA GLY A 146 -5.76 -12.12 6.99
C GLY A 146 -4.96 -12.15 5.69
N GLY A 147 -5.57 -12.64 4.62
CA GLY A 147 -4.91 -12.73 3.30
C GLY A 147 -4.52 -11.36 2.73
N ILE A 148 -5.39 -10.36 2.87
CA ILE A 148 -5.11 -8.98 2.46
C ILE A 148 -3.95 -8.41 3.28
N GLY A 149 -3.90 -8.65 4.59
CA GLY A 149 -2.83 -8.18 5.47
C GLY A 149 -1.47 -8.74 5.06
N ILE A 150 -1.39 -10.07 4.87
CA ILE A 150 -0.15 -10.76 4.43
C ILE A 150 0.35 -10.15 3.14
N ALA A 151 -0.51 -10.14 2.12
CA ALA A 151 -0.20 -9.56 0.83
C ALA A 151 0.25 -8.09 0.98
N SER A 152 -0.54 -7.28 1.69
CA SER A 152 -0.28 -5.84 1.79
C SER A 152 1.06 -5.50 2.45
N ALA A 153 1.48 -6.27 3.45
CA ALA A 153 2.79 -6.10 4.07
C ALA A 153 3.93 -6.50 3.11
N ILE A 154 3.82 -7.64 2.42
CA ILE A 154 4.82 -8.07 1.41
C ILE A 154 4.97 -7.00 0.31
N PHE A 155 3.85 -6.43 -0.15
CA PHE A 155 3.85 -5.42 -1.21
C PHE A 155 4.17 -4.01 -0.73
N GLY A 156 4.22 -3.76 0.58
CA GLY A 156 4.44 -2.42 1.15
C GLY A 156 3.32 -1.42 0.88
N ILE A 157 2.06 -1.87 0.90
CA ILE A 157 0.87 -1.09 0.53
C ILE A 157 -0.15 -1.02 1.67
N GLY A 158 -0.99 0.03 1.67
CA GLY A 158 -2.05 0.23 2.67
C GLY A 158 -3.38 -0.47 2.35
N GLY A 159 -3.36 -1.67 1.75
CA GLY A 159 -4.57 -2.44 1.45
C GLY A 159 -5.40 -2.01 0.23
N GLY A 160 -5.25 -0.79 -0.29
CA GLY A 160 -6.06 -0.29 -1.42
C GLY A 160 -6.07 -1.13 -2.69
N SER A 161 -4.98 -1.80 -3.04
CA SER A 161 -4.97 -2.67 -4.22
C SER A 161 -5.72 -3.98 -4.02
N LEU A 162 -6.13 -4.31 -2.79
CA LEU A 162 -6.80 -5.57 -2.47
C LEU A 162 -8.12 -5.40 -1.77
N THR A 163 -8.19 -4.56 -0.75
CA THR A 163 -9.43 -4.21 -0.05
C THR A 163 -10.41 -3.52 -1.00
N VAL A 164 -9.97 -2.61 -1.87
CA VAL A 164 -10.88 -1.97 -2.85
C VAL A 164 -11.50 -2.97 -3.81
N PRO A 165 -10.74 -3.81 -4.56
CA PRO A 165 -11.35 -4.79 -5.45
C PRO A 165 -12.12 -5.89 -4.70
N PHE A 166 -11.72 -6.26 -3.48
CA PHE A 166 -12.50 -7.16 -2.63
C PHE A 166 -13.88 -6.58 -2.32
N LEU A 167 -13.94 -5.38 -1.76
CA LEU A 167 -15.19 -4.71 -1.42
C LEU A 167 -16.04 -4.42 -2.66
N ASN A 168 -15.41 -4.00 -3.76
CA ASN A 168 -16.12 -3.77 -5.02
C ASN A 168 -16.73 -5.06 -5.58
N ARG A 169 -16.04 -6.20 -5.48
CA ARG A 169 -16.59 -7.51 -5.84
C ARG A 169 -17.75 -7.92 -4.93
N CYS A 170 -17.73 -7.50 -3.67
CA CYS A 170 -18.81 -7.71 -2.72
C CYS A 170 -20.00 -6.75 -2.88
N GLY A 171 -20.05 -5.94 -3.95
CA GLY A 171 -21.19 -5.03 -4.19
C GLY A 171 -21.02 -3.63 -3.59
N VAL A 172 -19.85 -3.31 -3.02
CA VAL A 172 -19.60 -1.97 -2.46
C VAL A 172 -19.23 -1.00 -3.59
N VAL A 173 -19.92 0.14 -3.62
CA VAL A 173 -19.62 1.23 -4.56
C VAL A 173 -18.19 1.73 -4.36
N MET A 174 -17.53 2.13 -5.45
CA MET A 174 -16.08 2.41 -5.47
C MET A 174 -15.67 3.45 -4.43
N GLN A 175 -16.42 4.53 -4.24
CA GLN A 175 -16.08 5.58 -3.28
C GLN A 175 -16.09 5.06 -1.83
N LYS A 176 -17.06 4.22 -1.46
CA LYS A 176 -17.12 3.58 -0.14
C LYS A 176 -16.04 2.51 0.01
N ALA A 177 -15.72 1.77 -1.05
CA ALA A 177 -14.63 0.79 -1.05
C ALA A 177 -13.27 1.47 -0.84
N VAL A 178 -12.99 2.57 -1.56
CA VAL A 178 -11.79 3.39 -1.41
C VAL A 178 -11.71 3.99 0.00
N ALA A 179 -12.79 4.58 0.49
CA ALA A 179 -12.85 5.15 1.84
C ALA A 179 -12.60 4.11 2.95
N THR A 180 -13.26 2.95 2.85
CA THR A 180 -13.11 1.86 3.82
C THR A 180 -11.72 1.24 3.73
N SER A 181 -11.15 1.15 2.53
CA SER A 181 -9.77 0.71 2.34
C SER A 181 -8.75 1.66 2.96
N ALA A 182 -8.93 2.98 2.82
CA ALA A 182 -8.07 3.97 3.47
C ALA A 182 -8.06 3.80 5.00
N ALA A 183 -9.20 3.43 5.59
CA ALA A 183 -9.27 3.07 7.01
C ALA A 183 -8.50 1.77 7.31
N CYS A 184 -8.66 0.75 6.47
CA CYS A 184 -7.96 -0.53 6.59
C CYS A 184 -6.44 -0.41 6.42
N GLY A 185 -5.96 0.59 5.68
CA GLY A 185 -4.54 0.85 5.50
C GLY A 185 -3.80 1.14 6.80
N LEU A 186 -4.46 1.77 7.78
CA LEU A 186 -3.85 2.12 9.06
C LEU A 186 -3.41 0.90 9.89
N PRO A 187 -4.29 -0.08 10.22
CA PRO A 187 -3.87 -1.27 10.96
C PRO A 187 -2.85 -2.12 10.20
N ILE A 188 -2.96 -2.23 8.86
CA ILE A 188 -1.96 -2.91 8.03
C ILE A 188 -0.59 -2.25 8.19
N ALA A 189 -0.54 -0.92 8.05
CA ALA A 189 0.69 -0.16 8.08
C ALA A 189 1.36 -0.19 9.45
N ILE A 190 0.59 -0.08 10.54
CA ILE A 190 1.12 -0.20 11.90
C ILE A 190 1.71 -1.59 12.12
N ALA A 191 0.94 -2.65 11.88
CA ALA A 191 1.38 -4.02 12.13
C ALA A 191 2.54 -4.42 11.21
N GLY A 192 2.47 -4.05 9.93
CA GLY A 192 3.51 -4.29 8.95
C GLY A 192 4.80 -3.52 9.28
N ALA A 193 4.73 -2.22 9.56
CA ALA A 193 5.91 -1.43 9.93
C ALA A 193 6.57 -1.97 11.21
N LEU A 194 5.78 -2.33 12.23
CA LEU A 194 6.30 -2.98 13.44
C LEU A 194 6.96 -4.33 13.12
N GLY A 195 6.39 -5.13 12.23
CA GLY A 195 7.00 -6.37 11.75
C GLY A 195 8.34 -6.12 11.05
N PHE A 196 8.40 -5.18 10.11
CA PHE A 196 9.64 -4.82 9.39
C PHE A 196 10.71 -4.21 10.31
N VAL A 197 10.31 -3.49 11.37
CA VAL A 197 11.23 -3.08 12.44
C VAL A 197 11.76 -4.31 13.18
N TRP A 198 10.86 -5.19 13.64
CA TRP A 198 11.19 -6.36 14.46
C TRP A 198 12.10 -7.36 13.75
N PHE A 199 11.77 -7.73 12.51
CA PHE A 199 12.57 -8.66 11.71
C PHE A 199 13.86 -8.01 11.23
N GLY A 200 13.83 -6.74 10.80
CA GLY A 200 15.04 -6.03 10.38
C GLY A 200 16.07 -5.81 11.50
N GLN A 201 15.63 -5.73 12.76
CA GLN A 201 16.56 -5.69 13.90
C GLN A 201 17.33 -7.00 14.10
N GLN A 202 16.77 -8.14 13.66
CA GLN A 202 17.44 -9.44 13.75
C GLN A 202 18.46 -9.66 12.62
N SER A 203 18.29 -8.94 11.50
CA SER A 203 19.11 -9.07 10.29
C SER A 203 20.33 -8.13 10.23
N GLU A 204 20.72 -7.50 11.36
CA GLU A 204 21.89 -6.61 11.50
C GLU A 204 22.07 -5.58 10.36
N VAL A 205 21.02 -4.80 10.06
CA VAL A 205 21.05 -3.77 9.01
C VAL A 205 22.10 -2.69 9.32
N SER A 206 23.17 -2.63 8.52
CA SER A 206 24.32 -1.72 8.71
C SER A 206 24.16 -0.34 8.03
N VAL A 207 22.93 0.09 7.77
CA VAL A 207 22.61 1.36 7.11
C VAL A 207 22.33 2.45 8.16
N PRO A 208 22.98 3.64 8.08
CA PRO A 208 22.73 4.73 9.03
C PRO A 208 21.28 5.21 9.03
N ASN A 209 20.80 5.72 10.18
CA ASN A 209 19.46 6.30 10.34
C ASN A 209 18.31 5.32 10.03
N THR A 210 18.52 4.04 10.33
CA THR A 210 17.51 2.99 10.21
C THR A 210 17.02 2.52 11.57
N TRP A 211 15.79 2.04 11.62
CA TRP A 211 15.25 1.25 12.72
C TRP A 211 14.68 -0.04 12.14
N GLY A 212 15.47 -1.12 12.22
CA GLY A 212 15.23 -2.32 11.40
C GLY A 212 15.21 -1.95 9.93
N TYR A 213 14.16 -2.35 9.20
CA TYR A 213 13.99 -1.97 7.78
C TYR A 213 13.30 -0.60 7.56
N VAL A 214 13.23 0.28 8.57
CA VAL A 214 12.62 1.61 8.40
C VAL A 214 13.68 2.69 8.36
N HIS A 215 13.80 3.39 7.23
CA HIS A 215 14.72 4.52 7.08
C HIS A 215 14.06 5.82 7.58
N LEU A 216 14.59 6.38 8.67
CA LEU A 216 13.94 7.46 9.43
C LEU A 216 13.81 8.77 8.64
N TYR A 217 14.85 9.18 7.91
CA TYR A 217 14.80 10.44 7.14
C TYR A 217 13.82 10.38 5.96
N ALA A 218 13.81 9.27 5.22
CA ALA A 218 12.81 9.02 4.18
C ALA A 218 11.40 9.00 4.78
N PHE A 219 11.20 8.32 5.92
CA PHE A 219 9.92 8.31 6.62
C PHE A 219 9.44 9.72 6.96
N ILE A 220 10.26 10.55 7.60
CA ILE A 220 9.91 11.92 8.00
C ILE A 220 9.62 12.79 6.77
N GLY A 221 10.54 12.80 5.79
CA GLY A 221 10.44 13.64 4.60
C GLY A 221 9.19 13.35 3.77
N ILE A 222 8.89 12.07 3.54
CA ILE A 222 7.70 11.64 2.79
C ILE A 222 6.42 11.92 3.59
N SER A 223 6.44 11.67 4.90
CA SER A 223 5.26 11.80 5.77
C SER A 223 4.72 13.23 5.83
N VAL A 224 5.59 14.25 5.87
CA VAL A 224 5.18 15.67 5.92
C VAL A 224 4.30 16.04 4.73
N MET A 225 4.79 15.81 3.50
CA MET A 225 4.04 16.20 2.31
C MET A 225 2.86 15.28 2.03
N SER A 226 3.02 13.99 2.30
CA SER A 226 1.95 13.02 2.02
C SER A 226 0.74 13.20 2.95
N PHE A 227 0.95 13.64 4.19
CA PHE A 227 -0.12 14.05 5.09
C PHE A 227 -0.96 15.19 4.49
N MET A 228 -0.32 16.19 3.88
CA MET A 228 -1.01 17.34 3.31
C MET A 228 -1.77 16.97 2.03
N THR A 229 -1.13 16.27 1.10
CA THR A 229 -1.69 15.99 -0.23
C THR A 229 -2.72 14.84 -0.23
N ALA A 230 -2.72 13.96 0.77
CA ALA A 230 -3.73 12.90 0.90
C ALA A 230 -5.16 13.44 0.98
N LYS A 231 -5.37 14.59 1.63
CA LYS A 231 -6.69 15.24 1.70
C LYS A 231 -7.18 15.68 0.31
N LEU A 232 -6.26 16.15 -0.54
CA LEU A 232 -6.57 16.57 -1.90
C LEU A 232 -6.95 15.36 -2.76
N GLY A 233 -6.20 14.26 -2.66
CA GLY A 233 -6.52 12.99 -3.33
C GLY A 233 -7.90 12.47 -2.96
N ALA A 234 -8.22 12.44 -1.65
CA ALA A 234 -9.53 12.01 -1.16
C ALA A 234 -10.66 12.89 -1.68
N LYS A 235 -10.45 14.22 -1.78
CA LYS A 235 -11.42 15.13 -2.39
C LYS A 235 -11.68 14.78 -3.85
N VAL A 236 -10.63 14.52 -4.64
CA VAL A 236 -10.74 14.15 -6.06
C VAL A 236 -11.40 12.77 -6.24
N ALA A 237 -11.16 11.82 -5.32
CA ALA A 237 -11.78 10.50 -5.36
C ALA A 237 -13.32 10.54 -5.31
N HIS A 238 -13.89 11.54 -4.64
CA HIS A 238 -15.35 11.73 -4.59
C HIS A 238 -15.92 12.44 -5.82
N ILE A 239 -15.07 13.07 -6.64
CA ILE A 239 -15.46 13.79 -7.85
C ILE A 239 -15.39 12.87 -9.07
N LEU A 240 -14.38 11.99 -9.13
CA LEU A 240 -14.19 11.10 -10.26
C LEU A 240 -15.24 9.99 -10.34
N SER A 241 -15.54 9.59 -11.57
CA SER A 241 -16.38 8.42 -11.81
C SER A 241 -15.65 7.13 -11.38
N PRO A 242 -16.38 6.09 -10.93
CA PRO A 242 -15.80 4.79 -10.58
C PRO A 242 -14.94 4.20 -11.70
N ALA A 243 -15.33 4.38 -12.96
CA ALA A 243 -14.60 3.89 -14.13
C ALA A 243 -13.24 4.59 -14.29
N MET A 244 -13.19 5.92 -14.12
CA MET A 244 -11.94 6.68 -14.16
C MET A 244 -11.00 6.27 -13.03
N LEU A 245 -11.51 6.13 -11.81
CA LEU A 245 -10.71 5.66 -10.67
C LEU A 245 -10.08 4.29 -10.95
N LYS A 246 -10.85 3.34 -11.48
CA LYS A 246 -10.36 2.00 -11.83
C LYS A 246 -9.29 2.06 -12.93
N LYS A 247 -9.48 2.86 -13.98
CA LYS A 247 -8.53 3.01 -15.09
C LYS A 247 -7.21 3.66 -14.63
N CYS A 248 -7.28 4.75 -13.88
CA CYS A 248 -6.09 5.42 -13.35
C CYS A 248 -5.33 4.47 -12.41
N PHE A 249 -6.05 3.74 -11.56
CA PHE A 249 -5.42 2.83 -10.62
C PHE A 249 -4.79 1.62 -11.32
N SER A 250 -5.46 1.05 -12.33
CA SER A 250 -4.86 -0.02 -13.15
C SER A 250 -3.62 0.46 -13.89
N GLY A 251 -3.63 1.69 -14.41
CA GLY A 251 -2.46 2.28 -15.07
C GLY A 251 -1.25 2.34 -14.14
N LEU A 252 -1.44 2.86 -12.92
CA LEU A 252 -0.39 2.92 -11.90
C LEU A 252 0.17 1.52 -11.58
N LEU A 253 -0.70 0.55 -11.33
CA LEU A 253 -0.29 -0.82 -10.99
C LEU A 253 0.46 -1.50 -12.14
N THR A 254 0.06 -1.29 -13.39
CA THR A 254 0.77 -1.82 -14.56
C THR A 254 2.17 -1.24 -14.64
N THR A 255 2.35 0.08 -14.48
CA THR A 255 3.67 0.73 -14.53
C THR A 255 4.59 0.20 -13.43
N VAL A 256 4.11 0.17 -12.19
CA VAL A 256 4.89 -0.34 -11.04
C VAL A 256 5.21 -1.82 -11.20
N GLY A 257 4.24 -2.60 -11.66
CA GLY A 257 4.39 -4.03 -11.86
C GLY A 257 5.44 -4.38 -12.91
N LEU A 258 5.38 -3.73 -14.08
CA LEU A 258 6.38 -3.93 -15.14
C LEU A 258 7.77 -3.47 -14.70
N TYR A 259 7.87 -2.37 -13.95
CA TYR A 259 9.15 -1.90 -13.41
C TYR A 259 9.82 -2.96 -12.52
N PHE A 260 9.10 -3.52 -11.54
CA PHE A 260 9.68 -4.52 -10.65
C PHE A 260 9.94 -5.88 -11.31
N ILE A 261 9.13 -6.27 -12.29
CA ILE A 261 9.42 -7.44 -13.13
C ILE A 261 10.75 -7.25 -13.85
N TYR A 262 10.93 -6.08 -14.49
CA TYR A 262 12.16 -5.75 -15.19
C TYR A 262 13.37 -5.79 -14.24
N GLN A 263 13.31 -5.10 -13.10
CA GLN A 263 14.40 -5.09 -12.12
C GLN A 263 14.73 -6.48 -11.58
N GLY A 264 13.70 -7.26 -11.24
CA GLY A 264 13.89 -8.62 -10.73
C GLY A 264 14.57 -9.56 -11.73
N PHE A 265 14.28 -9.41 -13.03
CA PHE A 265 14.98 -10.17 -14.08
C PHE A 265 16.36 -9.61 -14.42
N SER A 266 16.54 -8.29 -14.43
CA SER A 266 17.84 -7.67 -14.68
C SER A 266 18.88 -8.03 -13.63
N ALA A 267 18.49 -8.40 -12.42
CA ALA A 267 19.41 -8.89 -11.41
C ALA A 267 20.01 -10.30 -11.70
N TYR A 268 19.50 -11.03 -12.70
CA TYR A 268 20.02 -12.33 -13.12
C TYR A 268 21.08 -12.25 -14.23
N PHE A 269 21.22 -11.11 -14.89
CA PHE A 269 22.11 -10.89 -16.03
C PHE A 269 23.15 -9.81 -15.72
#